data_AF-A0A1V2QAQ7-F1
#
_entry.id   AF-A0A1V2QAQ7-F1
#
_cell.length_a   1.000
_cell.length_b   1.000
_cell.length_c   1.000
_cell.angle_alpha   90.00
_cell.angle_beta   90.00
_cell.angle_gamma   90.00
#
_symmetry.space_group_name_H-M   'P 1'
#
loop_
_entity.id
_entity.type
_entity.pdbx_description
1 polymer ?
#
loop_
_entity_poly.entity_id
_entity_poly.type
_entity_poly.pdbx_seq_one_letter_code
_entity_poly.pdbx_strand_id
1 'polypeptide(L)'
;MSRAEILTRARSWLHPAVAYSSTGYHDNEFGSYRTDCSGYVAMAWALPGRPLDPSGGVDTLGLVRLSTAVTKADLRPGDALVDCFGIVPERHVTLFERWVDSSRTVYWGYEQAIGSGAVHRQIPYPYEQIRGLYLPCTRRNIVSFGHN
;
A
#
# COMPACT_ATOMS: atom_id res chain seq x y z
N MET A 1 4.40 13.84 -6.43
CA MET A 1 4.01 12.48 -6.85
C MET A 1 2.55 12.46 -7.26
N SER A 2 2.21 11.73 -8.32
CA SER A 2 0.83 11.52 -8.79
C SER A 2 0.29 10.13 -8.42
N ARG A 3 -1.02 9.91 -8.53
CA ARG A 3 -1.63 8.57 -8.34
C ARG A 3 -1.15 7.55 -9.37
N ALA A 4 -0.94 7.97 -10.62
CA ALA A 4 -0.40 7.11 -11.67
C ALA A 4 1.03 6.65 -11.34
N GLU A 5 1.83 7.53 -10.75
CA GLU A 5 3.18 7.18 -10.28
C GLU A 5 3.12 6.15 -9.15
N ILE A 6 2.18 6.28 -8.21
CA ILE A 6 1.99 5.29 -7.13
C ILE A 6 1.71 3.90 -7.71
N LEU A 7 0.78 3.80 -8.67
CA LEU A 7 0.45 2.51 -9.29
C LEU A 7 1.62 1.95 -10.13
N THR A 8 2.38 2.82 -10.79
CA THR A 8 3.58 2.41 -11.54
C THR A 8 4.60 1.78 -10.60
N ARG A 9 4.87 2.42 -9.45
CA ARG A 9 5.76 1.90 -8.42
C ARG A 9 5.24 0.59 -7.84
N ALA A 10 3.96 0.49 -7.50
CA ALA A 10 3.36 -0.76 -7.01
C ALA A 10 3.56 -1.93 -7.99
N ARG A 11 3.31 -1.72 -9.30
CA ARG A 11 3.47 -2.76 -10.32
C ARG A 11 4.92 -3.26 -10.48
N SER A 12 5.92 -2.47 -10.11
CA SER A 12 7.34 -2.82 -10.29
C SER A 12 7.78 -4.07 -9.53
N TRP A 13 7.04 -4.48 -8.49
CA TRP A 13 7.37 -5.68 -7.71
C TRP A 13 6.63 -6.94 -8.16
N LEU A 14 5.76 -6.87 -9.17
CA LEU A 14 4.90 -8.00 -9.55
C LEU A 14 5.58 -9.01 -10.48
N HIS A 15 6.60 -8.59 -11.24
CA HIS A 15 7.18 -9.39 -12.32
C HIS A 15 8.72 -9.27 -12.39
N PRO A 16 9.46 -10.25 -11.81
CA PRO A 16 8.97 -11.34 -10.97
C PRO A 16 8.42 -10.83 -9.63
N ALA A 17 7.49 -11.58 -9.03
CA ALA A 17 6.91 -11.23 -7.74
C ALA A 17 7.98 -11.20 -6.65
N VAL A 18 8.17 -10.05 -6.00
CA VAL A 18 9.10 -9.91 -4.88
C VAL A 18 8.58 -10.70 -3.68
N ALA A 19 9.41 -11.61 -3.15
CA ALA A 19 9.03 -12.46 -2.02
C ALA A 19 8.86 -11.65 -0.72
N TYR A 20 7.90 -12.06 0.12
CA TYR A 20 7.71 -11.44 1.43
C TYR A 20 8.87 -11.78 2.38
N SER A 21 9.40 -10.77 3.04
CA SER A 21 10.32 -10.95 4.17
C SER A 21 10.24 -9.77 5.12
N SER A 22 10.18 -10.05 6.43
CA SER A 22 10.16 -9.05 7.51
C SER A 22 11.53 -8.42 7.78
N THR A 23 12.61 -8.99 7.22
CA THR A 23 13.99 -8.51 7.38
C THR A 23 14.68 -8.25 6.04
N GLY A 24 14.06 -8.64 4.93
CA GLY A 24 14.59 -8.51 3.59
C GLY A 24 14.41 -7.12 3.01
N TYR A 25 15.25 -6.81 2.03
CA TYR A 25 15.18 -5.60 1.22
C TYR A 25 15.12 -5.98 -0.26
N HIS A 26 14.49 -5.13 -1.06
CA HIS A 26 14.48 -5.22 -2.51
C HIS A 26 14.93 -3.90 -3.11
N ASP A 27 15.85 -4.00 -4.05
CA ASP A 27 16.44 -2.87 -4.77
C ASP A 27 15.86 -2.83 -6.19
N ASN A 28 15.36 -1.68 -6.59
CA ASN A 28 14.95 -1.40 -7.97
C ASN A 28 15.22 0.07 -8.34
N GLU A 29 14.72 0.52 -9.49
CA GLU A 29 14.87 1.90 -9.98
C GLU A 29 14.29 2.97 -9.04
N PHE A 30 13.43 2.58 -8.09
CA PHE A 30 12.81 3.47 -7.11
C PHE A 30 13.57 3.55 -5.80
N GLY A 31 14.58 2.70 -5.59
CA GLY A 31 15.40 2.64 -4.40
C GLY A 31 15.36 1.28 -3.72
N SER A 32 15.80 1.26 -2.45
CA SER A 32 15.90 0.06 -1.62
C SER A 32 14.91 0.11 -0.47
N TYR A 33 13.99 -0.86 -0.41
CA TYR A 33 12.86 -0.88 0.54
C TYR A 33 12.70 -2.25 1.20
N ARG A 34 12.13 -2.29 2.40
CA ARG A 34 11.79 -3.57 3.05
C ARG A 34 10.72 -4.31 2.27
N THR A 35 10.85 -5.62 2.21
CA THR A 35 9.93 -6.52 1.49
C THR A 35 8.75 -7.00 2.34
N ASP A 36 8.28 -6.15 3.26
CA ASP A 36 7.08 -6.37 4.07
C ASP A 36 5.89 -5.51 3.56
N CYS A 37 4.71 -5.68 4.16
CA CYS A 37 3.49 -4.97 3.76
C CYS A 37 3.67 -3.44 3.78
N SER A 38 4.24 -2.90 4.85
CA SER A 38 4.44 -1.46 5.02
C SER A 38 5.57 -0.88 4.15
N GLY A 39 6.64 -1.64 3.95
CA GLY A 39 7.76 -1.29 3.07
C GLY A 39 7.35 -1.23 1.61
N TYR A 40 6.46 -2.14 1.18
CA TYR A 40 5.87 -2.09 -0.14
C TYR A 40 5.02 -0.83 -0.37
N VAL A 41 4.17 -0.46 0.59
CA VAL A 41 3.39 0.78 0.50
C VAL A 41 4.28 2.02 0.59
N ALA A 42 5.33 1.98 1.41
CA ALA A 42 6.34 3.04 1.45
C ALA A 42 7.04 3.22 0.09
N MET A 43 7.39 2.13 -0.59
CA MET A 43 7.95 2.14 -1.95
C MET A 43 6.95 2.72 -2.96
N ALA A 44 5.71 2.22 -2.97
CA ALA A 44 4.67 2.68 -3.88
C ALA A 44 4.36 4.17 -3.69
N TRP A 45 4.39 4.63 -2.44
CA TRP A 45 4.21 6.03 -2.12
C TRP A 45 5.48 6.88 -2.36
N ALA A 46 6.65 6.33 -2.70
CA ALA A 46 7.92 7.06 -2.70
C ALA A 46 8.18 7.79 -1.37
N LEU A 47 8.02 7.07 -0.26
CA LEU A 47 8.67 7.46 0.98
C LEU A 47 10.18 7.21 0.88
N PRO A 48 11.00 7.85 1.73
CA PRO A 48 12.43 7.56 1.80
C PRO A 48 12.68 6.05 2.02
N GLY A 49 13.44 5.44 1.11
CA GLY A 49 14.06 4.13 1.29
C GLY A 49 15.55 4.28 1.61
N ARG A 50 16.33 3.20 1.60
CA ARG A 50 17.77 3.29 1.84
C ARG A 50 18.49 3.99 0.68
N PRO A 51 19.59 4.73 0.96
CA PRO A 51 20.21 4.97 2.27
C PRO A 51 19.59 6.11 3.08
N LEU A 52 18.62 6.85 2.53
CA LEU A 52 18.01 8.02 3.20
C LEU A 52 17.22 7.62 4.46
N ASP A 53 16.57 6.47 4.43
CA ASP A 53 16.01 5.79 5.61
C ASP A 53 16.65 4.41 5.74
N PRO A 54 17.54 4.19 6.73
CA PRO A 54 18.17 2.90 6.98
C PRO A 54 17.18 1.76 7.19
N SER A 55 15.97 2.07 7.66
CA SER A 55 14.90 1.11 7.89
C SER A 55 14.26 0.63 6.59
N GLY A 56 14.54 1.25 5.43
CA GLY A 56 13.94 0.90 4.14
C GLY A 56 12.45 1.23 4.04
N GLY A 57 12.03 2.34 4.66
CA GLY A 57 10.64 2.81 4.72
C GLY A 57 10.10 2.84 6.15
N VAL A 58 8.86 3.29 6.31
CA VAL A 58 8.18 3.37 7.61
C VAL A 58 7.39 2.10 7.93
N ASP A 59 7.01 1.92 9.19
CA ASP A 59 6.07 0.88 9.60
C ASP A 59 4.61 1.28 9.31
N THR A 60 3.67 0.36 9.57
CA THR A 60 2.24 0.54 9.33
C THR A 60 1.68 1.80 10.05
N LEU A 61 2.14 2.12 11.26
CA LEU A 61 1.71 3.33 11.97
C LEU A 61 2.32 4.60 11.37
N GLY A 62 3.56 4.54 10.90
CA GLY A 62 4.22 5.61 10.17
C GLY A 62 3.46 5.98 8.89
N LEU A 63 2.92 4.99 8.16
CA LEU A 63 2.05 5.24 7.00
C LEU A 63 0.82 6.06 7.41
N VAL A 64 0.16 5.69 8.51
CA VAL A 64 -1.00 6.44 9.03
C VAL A 64 -0.60 7.88 9.36
N ARG A 65 0.53 8.08 10.05
CA ARG A 65 1.05 9.40 10.42
C ARG A 65 1.43 10.28 9.24
N LEU A 66 1.67 9.71 8.06
CA LEU A 66 2.01 10.40 6.81
C LEU A 66 0.81 10.51 5.84
N SER A 67 -0.36 10.09 6.29
CA SER A 67 -1.59 10.05 5.51
C SER A 67 -2.68 10.94 6.10
N THR A 68 -3.77 11.07 5.36
CA THR A 68 -5.04 11.65 5.82
C THR A 68 -6.13 10.58 5.63
N ALA A 69 -7.01 10.42 6.63
CA ALA A 69 -8.14 9.49 6.52
C ALA A 69 -9.06 9.90 5.36
N VAL A 70 -9.58 8.92 4.63
CA VAL A 70 -10.59 9.11 3.60
C VAL A 70 -11.78 8.20 3.86
N THR A 71 -12.96 8.58 3.36
CA THR A 71 -14.13 7.71 3.46
C THR A 71 -14.05 6.60 2.42
N LYS A 72 -14.82 5.51 2.61
CA LYS A 72 -15.01 4.48 1.57
C LYS A 72 -15.47 5.07 0.24
N ALA A 73 -16.28 6.13 0.29
CA ALA A 73 -16.83 6.76 -0.90
C ALA A 73 -15.77 7.56 -1.68
N ASP A 74 -14.74 8.05 -0.99
CA ASP A 74 -13.67 8.89 -1.53
C ASP A 74 -12.41 8.10 -1.91
N LEU A 75 -12.41 6.78 -1.74
CA LEU A 75 -11.30 5.91 -2.12
C LEU A 75 -10.92 6.10 -3.59
N ARG A 76 -9.65 6.35 -3.82
CA ARG A 76 -9.05 6.62 -5.12
C ARG A 76 -7.80 5.75 -5.33
N PRO A 77 -7.40 5.49 -6.59
CA PRO A 77 -6.22 4.66 -6.88
C PRO A 77 -4.95 5.17 -6.20
N GLY A 78 -4.28 4.32 -5.44
CA GLY A 78 -3.09 4.64 -4.65
C GLY A 78 -3.36 5.01 -3.18
N ASP A 79 -4.64 5.04 -2.75
CA ASP A 79 -4.96 5.10 -1.31
C ASP A 79 -4.63 3.77 -0.65
N ALA A 80 -4.26 3.80 0.63
CA ALA A 80 -4.00 2.59 1.42
C ALA A 80 -5.22 2.23 2.27
N LEU A 81 -5.42 0.94 2.50
CA LEU A 81 -6.28 0.44 3.58
C LEU A 81 -5.37 -0.18 4.63
N VAL A 82 -5.34 0.42 5.81
CA VAL A 82 -4.39 0.10 6.87
C VAL A 82 -5.09 -0.55 8.06
N ASP A 83 -4.63 -1.72 8.48
CA ASP A 83 -5.02 -2.27 9.78
C ASP A 83 -4.33 -1.53 10.93
N CYS A 84 -5.05 -0.58 11.54
CA CYS A 84 -4.55 0.22 12.65
C CYS A 84 -4.72 -0.46 14.02
N PHE A 85 -5.51 -1.54 14.10
CA PHE A 85 -5.97 -2.12 15.37
C PHE A 85 -5.48 -3.56 15.58
N GLY A 86 -5.01 -4.24 14.52
CA GLY A 86 -4.36 -5.53 14.62
C GLY A 86 -3.14 -5.52 15.55
N ILE A 87 -2.82 -6.68 16.09
CA ILE A 87 -1.62 -6.90 16.90
C ILE A 87 -0.47 -7.22 15.92
N VAL A 88 0.74 -6.71 16.14
CA VAL A 88 1.91 -7.13 15.36
C VAL A 88 2.17 -8.62 15.64
N PRO A 89 2.38 -9.49 14.63
CA PRO A 89 2.68 -9.22 13.22
C PRO A 89 1.47 -9.26 12.27
N GLU A 90 0.24 -9.35 12.78
CA GLU A 90 -0.99 -9.51 11.98
C GLU A 90 -1.43 -8.21 11.28
N ARG A 91 -0.85 -7.06 11.64
CA ARG A 91 -1.12 -5.80 10.95
C ARG A 91 -0.74 -5.89 9.49
N HIS A 92 -1.68 -5.53 8.64
CA HIS A 92 -1.51 -5.58 7.19
C HIS A 92 -1.94 -4.27 6.55
N VAL A 93 -1.46 -4.05 5.33
CA VAL A 93 -1.81 -2.88 4.53
C VAL A 93 -1.90 -3.26 3.06
N THR A 94 -2.91 -2.72 2.39
CA THR A 94 -3.11 -2.88 0.95
C THR A 94 -3.20 -1.53 0.27
N LEU A 95 -2.90 -1.48 -1.02
CA LEU A 95 -3.11 -0.31 -1.88
C LEU A 95 -4.32 -0.54 -2.77
N PHE A 96 -5.28 0.37 -2.70
CA PHE A 96 -6.47 0.38 -3.53
C PHE A 96 -6.14 0.82 -4.96
N GLU A 97 -6.57 0.08 -5.97
CA GLU A 97 -6.59 0.54 -7.37
C GLU A 97 -7.98 1.06 -7.74
N ARG A 98 -8.99 0.18 -7.67
CA ARG A 98 -10.35 0.48 -8.09
C ARG A 98 -11.34 -0.52 -7.53
N TRP A 99 -12.60 -0.13 -7.42
CA TRP A 99 -13.69 -1.08 -7.19
C TRP A 99 -13.83 -2.04 -8.38
N VAL A 100 -14.23 -3.29 -8.09
CA VAL A 100 -14.55 -4.27 -9.14
C VAL A 100 -15.81 -3.85 -9.89
N ASP A 101 -16.82 -3.37 -9.15
CA ASP A 101 -18.11 -2.93 -9.68
C ASP A 101 -18.75 -1.83 -8.80
N SER A 102 -19.97 -1.42 -9.13
CA SER A 102 -20.71 -0.38 -8.43
C SER A 102 -21.20 -0.76 -7.03
N SER A 103 -21.20 -2.05 -6.65
CA SER A 103 -21.57 -2.50 -5.30
C SER A 103 -20.52 -2.10 -4.25
N ARG A 104 -19.27 -1.84 -4.69
CA ARG A 104 -18.14 -1.46 -3.83
C ARG A 104 -17.93 -2.44 -2.67
N THR A 105 -18.06 -3.73 -2.94
CA THR A 105 -17.83 -4.81 -1.96
C THR A 105 -16.47 -5.49 -2.14
N VAL A 106 -15.90 -5.42 -3.34
CA VAL A 106 -14.60 -5.98 -3.71
C VAL A 106 -13.82 -4.94 -4.51
N TYR A 107 -12.51 -4.84 -4.28
CA TYR A 107 -11.62 -3.95 -5.02
C TYR A 107 -10.44 -4.70 -5.60
N TRP A 108 -9.89 -4.20 -6.69
CA TRP A 108 -8.55 -4.53 -7.15
C TRP A 108 -7.54 -3.80 -6.27
N GLY A 109 -6.62 -4.54 -5.67
CA GLY A 109 -5.61 -4.00 -4.77
C GLY A 109 -4.26 -4.67 -4.93
N TYR A 110 -3.23 -3.93 -4.57
CA TYR A 110 -1.85 -4.39 -4.52
C TYR A 110 -1.44 -4.62 -3.07
N GLU A 111 -0.69 -5.69 -2.81
CA GLU A 111 -0.16 -5.97 -1.49
C GLU A 111 1.14 -6.76 -1.55
N GLN A 112 1.92 -6.64 -0.48
CA GLN A 112 3.03 -7.53 -0.16
C GLN A 112 2.57 -8.40 1.00
N ALA A 113 2.15 -9.63 0.70
CA ALA A 113 1.49 -10.51 1.66
C ALA A 113 2.33 -11.74 2.01
N ILE A 114 2.22 -12.20 3.26
CA ILE A 114 2.85 -13.45 3.71
C ILE A 114 2.37 -14.60 2.83
N GLY A 115 3.29 -15.44 2.35
CA GLY A 115 3.00 -16.61 1.50
C GLY A 115 2.81 -16.30 0.02
N SER A 116 2.41 -15.08 -0.37
CA SER A 116 2.20 -14.71 -1.78
C SER A 116 3.26 -13.75 -2.33
N GLY A 117 3.94 -12.99 -1.46
CA GLY A 117 4.82 -11.89 -1.91
C GLY A 117 4.02 -10.75 -2.52
N ALA A 118 4.60 -10.08 -3.51
CA ALA A 118 3.98 -8.99 -4.24
C ALA A 118 2.88 -9.53 -5.16
N VAL A 119 1.64 -9.10 -4.93
CA VAL A 119 0.48 -9.57 -5.69
C VAL A 119 -0.49 -8.44 -5.99
N HIS A 120 -1.16 -8.54 -7.14
CA HIS A 120 -2.29 -7.71 -7.54
C HIS A 120 -3.51 -8.61 -7.71
N ARG A 121 -4.52 -8.42 -6.86
CA ARG A 121 -5.69 -9.32 -6.81
C ARG A 121 -6.97 -8.59 -6.40
N GLN A 122 -8.08 -9.30 -6.51
CA GLN A 122 -9.36 -8.87 -5.93
C GLN A 122 -9.38 -9.16 -4.42
N ILE A 123 -9.82 -8.17 -3.63
CA ILE A 123 -9.82 -8.21 -2.17
C ILE A 123 -11.21 -7.79 -1.66
N PRO A 124 -11.88 -8.60 -0.82
CA PRO A 124 -13.10 -8.18 -0.15
C PRO A 124 -12.88 -6.97 0.76
N TYR A 125 -13.76 -5.97 0.68
CA TYR A 125 -13.65 -4.76 1.50
C TYR A 125 -14.13 -4.99 2.95
N PRO A 126 -13.41 -4.45 3.96
CA PRO A 126 -12.22 -3.61 3.80
C PRO A 126 -10.93 -4.41 3.57
N TYR A 127 -10.78 -5.57 4.21
CA TYR A 127 -9.78 -6.58 3.84
C TYR A 127 -10.27 -7.95 4.34
N GLU A 128 -10.50 -8.89 3.42
CA GLU A 128 -10.96 -10.28 3.71
C GLU A 128 -12.16 -10.37 4.66
N GLN A 129 -12.94 -9.28 4.79
CA GLN A 129 -14.00 -9.13 5.79
C GLN A 129 -13.56 -9.41 7.24
N ILE A 130 -12.25 -9.39 7.50
CA ILE A 130 -11.69 -9.60 8.84
C ILE A 130 -12.15 -8.44 9.71
N ARG A 131 -12.62 -8.76 10.92
CA ARG A 131 -13.09 -7.78 11.90
C ARG A 131 -11.89 -7.00 12.46
N GLY A 132 -11.46 -5.99 11.71
CA GLY A 132 -10.55 -4.92 12.10
C GLY A 132 -10.95 -3.67 11.31
N LEU A 133 -10.95 -2.51 11.96
CA LEU A 133 -11.25 -1.25 11.27
C LEU A 133 -10.03 -0.89 10.41
N TYR A 134 -9.95 -1.48 9.22
CA TYR A 134 -9.04 -1.03 8.16
C TYR A 134 -9.41 0.41 7.82
N LEU A 135 -8.51 1.34 8.12
CA LEU A 135 -8.70 2.75 7.86
C LEU A 135 -8.26 3.06 6.43
N PRO A 136 -9.17 3.54 5.57
CA PRO A 136 -8.79 4.08 4.28
C PRO A 136 -8.03 5.39 4.48
N CYS A 137 -6.86 5.52 3.88
CA CYS A 137 -6.08 6.75 3.96
C CYS A 137 -5.36 7.08 2.65
N THR A 138 -5.25 8.38 2.37
CA THR A 138 -4.49 8.92 1.24
C THR A 138 -3.16 9.45 1.73
N ARG A 139 -2.07 9.18 1.00
CA ARG A 139 -0.78 9.83 1.26
C ARG A 139 -0.96 11.35 1.18
N ARG A 140 -0.34 12.10 2.09
CA ARG A 140 -0.25 13.57 1.97
C ARG A 140 0.61 13.97 0.76
N ASN A 141 0.35 15.15 0.20
CA ASN A 141 1.10 15.73 -0.93
C ASN A 141 1.02 14.92 -2.24
N ILE A 142 -0.08 14.18 -2.47
CA ILE A 142 -0.41 13.67 -3.81
C ILE A 142 -0.86 14.87 -4.65
N VAL A 143 -0.13 15.13 -5.73
CA VAL A 143 -0.51 16.13 -6.73
C VAL A 143 -1.70 15.56 -7.51
N SER A 144 -2.86 16.20 -7.36
CA SER A 144 -4.03 15.91 -8.16
C SER A 144 -3.94 16.74 -9.43
N PHE A 145 -3.81 16.12 -10.60
CA PHE A 145 -4.10 16.84 -11.84
C PHE A 145 -5.61 17.05 -11.86
N GLY A 146 -6.05 18.28 -11.54
CA GLY A 146 -7.39 18.73 -11.86
C GLY A 146 -7.46 18.88 -13.38
N HIS A 147 -8.30 18.07 -14.02
CA HIS A 147 -8.75 18.43 -15.37
C HIS A 147 -9.68 19.64 -15.22
N ASN A 148 -9.27 20.75 -15.84
CA ASN A 148 -10.14 21.87 -16.18
C ASN A 148 -11.02 21.48 -17.37
#